data_AF-A0A8T7CBX5-F1
#
_entry.id   AF-A0A8T7CBX5-F1
#
_cell.length_a   1.000
_cell.length_b   1.000
_cell.length_c   1.000
_cell.angle_alpha   90.00
_cell.angle_beta   90.00
_cell.angle_gamma   90.00
#
_symmetry.space_group_name_H-M   'P 1'
#
loop_
_entity.id
_entity.type
_entity.pdbx_description
1 polymer ?
#
loop_
_entity_poly.entity_id
_entity_poly.type
_entity_poly.pdbx_seq_one_letter_code
_entity_poly.pdbx_strand_id
1 'polypeptide(L)'
;MSELEDYDAEFYALEKRIGRLAIATGVDLTRPDQVLALRKENYALLGYGDKHTYHLLHELFLLRDYLQAHCISEHGAQECRRLLEHADARLRKRGFHF
;
A
#
# COMPACT_ATOMS: atom_id res chain seq x y z
N MET A 1 -1.95 -28.51 2.98
CA MET A 1 -1.86 -27.12 2.48
C MET A 1 -2.13 -26.25 3.68
N SER A 2 -1.19 -25.37 4.03
CA SER A 2 -1.32 -24.57 5.25
C SER A 2 -2.07 -23.28 4.93
N GLU A 3 -2.91 -22.80 5.85
CA GLU A 3 -3.70 -21.56 5.71
C GLU A 3 -2.83 -20.31 5.40
N LEU A 4 -1.52 -20.38 5.70
CA LEU A 4 -0.51 -19.38 5.34
C LEU A 4 -0.24 -19.31 3.82
N GLU A 5 -0.24 -20.44 3.12
CA GLU A 5 -0.01 -20.50 1.66
C GLU A 5 -1.19 -19.92 0.87
N ASP A 6 -2.41 -20.12 1.38
CA ASP A 6 -3.63 -19.59 0.77
C ASP A 6 -3.78 -18.08 1.00
N TYR A 7 -3.41 -17.58 2.20
CA TYR A 7 -3.41 -16.14 2.49
C TYR A 7 -2.43 -15.37 1.58
N ASP A 8 -1.25 -15.92 1.33
CA ASP A 8 -0.26 -15.33 0.42
C ASP A 8 -0.76 -15.31 -1.04
N ALA A 9 -1.51 -16.33 -1.45
CA ALA A 9 -2.09 -16.41 -2.80
C ALA A 9 -3.22 -15.38 -3.01
N GLU A 10 -4.13 -15.24 -2.04
CA GLU A 10 -5.22 -14.26 -2.09
C GLU A 10 -4.70 -12.83 -2.03
N PHE A 11 -3.73 -12.57 -1.15
CA PHE A 11 -3.09 -11.26 -1.05
C PHE A 11 -2.33 -10.90 -2.33
N TYR A 12 -1.62 -11.85 -2.94
CA TYR A 12 -0.97 -11.65 -4.23
C TYR A 12 -1.96 -11.39 -5.37
N ALA A 13 -3.11 -12.08 -5.37
CA ALA A 13 -4.17 -11.84 -6.35
C ALA A 13 -4.75 -10.43 -6.23
N LEU A 14 -4.92 -9.92 -5.00
CA LEU A 14 -5.35 -8.56 -4.72
C LEU A 14 -4.33 -7.54 -5.26
N GLU A 15 -3.04 -7.67 -4.91
CA GLU A 15 -1.95 -6.83 -5.41
C GLU A 15 -1.93 -6.77 -6.95
N LYS A 16 -2.07 -7.92 -7.60
CA LYS A 16 -2.09 -8.00 -9.07
C LYS A 16 -3.30 -7.26 -9.67
N ARG A 17 -4.46 -7.30 -9.00
CA ARG A 17 -5.67 -6.60 -9.44
C ARG A 17 -5.54 -5.09 -9.25
N ILE A 18 -4.99 -4.65 -8.13
CA ILE A 18 -4.64 -3.25 -7.88
C ILE A 18 -3.68 -2.74 -8.96
N GLY A 19 -2.59 -3.47 -9.24
CA GLY A 19 -1.62 -3.08 -10.26
C GLY A 19 -2.23 -2.95 -11.67
N ARG A 20 -3.12 -3.88 -12.06
CA ARG A 20 -3.84 -3.81 -13.35
C ARG A 20 -4.74 -2.58 -13.44
N LEU A 21 -5.48 -2.27 -12.37
CA LEU A 21 -6.36 -1.10 -12.33
C LEU A 21 -5.57 0.21 -12.29
N ALA A 22 -4.44 0.24 -11.59
CA ALA A 22 -3.52 1.37 -11.58
C ALA A 22 -3.00 1.68 -13.00
N ILE A 23 -2.58 0.65 -13.74
CA ILE A 23 -2.17 0.77 -15.15
C ILE A 23 -3.34 1.28 -16.01
N ALA A 24 -4.53 0.69 -15.86
CA ALA A 24 -5.70 1.05 -16.66
C ALA A 24 -6.15 2.51 -16.43
N THR A 25 -5.95 3.03 -15.22
CA THR A 25 -6.32 4.40 -14.84
C THR A 25 -5.20 5.42 -15.04
N GLY A 26 -3.97 4.96 -15.29
CA GLY A 26 -2.78 5.81 -15.32
C GLY A 26 -2.33 6.30 -13.95
N VAL A 27 -2.82 5.69 -12.87
CA VAL A 27 -2.38 5.99 -11.50
C VAL A 27 -1.03 5.35 -11.25
N ASP A 28 -0.05 6.17 -10.92
CA ASP A 28 1.26 5.74 -10.48
C ASP A 28 1.26 5.55 -8.95
N LEU A 29 1.18 4.31 -8.51
CA LEU A 29 1.20 3.94 -7.10
C LEU A 29 2.56 4.14 -6.42
N THR A 30 3.61 4.46 -7.18
CA THR A 30 4.93 4.80 -6.62
C THR A 30 5.03 6.28 -6.24
N ARG A 31 4.07 7.09 -6.69
CA ARG A 31 4.02 8.54 -6.45
C ARG A 31 3.17 8.89 -5.23
N PRO A 32 3.76 9.43 -4.14
CA PRO A 32 3.02 9.71 -2.91
C PRO A 32 1.85 10.68 -3.08
N ASP A 33 1.98 11.65 -3.99
CA ASP A 33 0.93 12.61 -4.33
C ASP A 33 -0.30 11.93 -4.95
N GLN A 34 -0.09 10.99 -5.86
CA GLN A 34 -1.19 10.24 -6.48
C GLN A 34 -1.81 9.23 -5.52
N VAL A 35 -1.01 8.57 -4.69
CA VAL A 35 -1.53 7.69 -3.63
C VAL A 35 -2.41 8.47 -2.65
N LEU A 36 -1.98 9.66 -2.24
CA LEU A 36 -2.77 10.53 -1.37
C LEU A 36 -4.07 11.00 -2.03
N ALA A 37 -4.01 11.35 -3.31
CA ALA A 37 -5.20 11.72 -4.09
C ALA A 37 -6.19 10.56 -4.21
N LEU A 38 -5.71 9.35 -4.49
CA LEU A 38 -6.52 8.13 -4.52
C LEU A 38 -7.20 7.86 -3.17
N ARG A 39 -6.45 7.96 -2.06
CA ARG A 39 -6.99 7.76 -0.70
C ARG A 39 -8.02 8.81 -0.28
N LYS A 40 -7.88 10.04 -0.77
CA LYS A 40 -8.82 11.15 -0.48
C LYS A 40 -9.96 11.26 -1.49
N GLU A 41 -10.08 10.28 -2.39
CA GLU A 41 -11.06 10.30 -3.50
C GLU A 41 -10.95 11.56 -4.40
N ASN A 42 -9.78 12.19 -4.43
CA ASN A 42 -9.51 13.36 -5.26
C ASN A 42 -9.02 12.93 -6.65
N TYR A 43 -9.93 12.34 -7.43
CA TYR A 43 -9.59 11.76 -8.72
C TYR A 43 -9.23 12.79 -9.81
N ALA A 44 -9.49 14.08 -9.57
CA ALA A 44 -9.10 15.16 -10.48
C ALA A 44 -7.58 15.30 -10.64
N LEU A 45 -6.81 14.77 -9.68
CA LEU A 45 -5.35 14.77 -9.69
C LEU A 45 -4.75 13.44 -10.19
N LEU A 46 -5.59 12.50 -10.63
CA LEU A 46 -5.19 11.20 -11.13
C LEU A 46 -5.20 11.17 -12.66
N GLY A 47 -4.81 10.04 -13.26
CA GLY A 47 -4.69 9.87 -14.71
C GLY A 47 -6.00 9.96 -15.50
N TYR A 48 -6.12 9.16 -16.56
CA TYR A 48 -7.23 9.20 -17.53
C TYR A 48 -8.35 8.17 -17.28
N GLY A 49 -8.40 7.56 -16.10
CA GLY A 49 -9.47 6.62 -15.72
C GLY A 49 -10.84 7.28 -15.55
N ASP A 50 -11.91 6.47 -15.59
CA ASP A 50 -13.24 6.90 -15.21
C ASP A 50 -13.46 6.81 -13.70
N LYS A 51 -14.47 7.54 -13.19
CA LYS A 51 -14.78 7.61 -11.75
C LYS A 51 -15.07 6.24 -11.13
N HIS A 52 -15.71 5.32 -11.85
CA HIS A 52 -16.04 4.01 -11.33
C HIS A 52 -14.78 3.15 -11.16
N THR A 53 -13.88 3.17 -12.15
CA THR A 53 -12.60 2.47 -12.07
C THR A 53 -11.70 3.03 -10.97
N TYR A 54 -11.71 4.35 -10.75
CA TYR A 54 -11.01 4.96 -9.60
C TYR A 54 -11.59 4.54 -8.26
N HIS A 55 -12.90 4.46 -8.15
CA HIS A 55 -13.56 4.05 -6.91
C HIS A 55 -13.23 2.60 -6.58
N LEU A 56 -13.29 1.71 -7.57
CA LEU A 56 -12.87 0.31 -7.39
C LEU A 56 -11.39 0.21 -7.00
N LEU A 57 -10.52 0.99 -7.64
CA LEU A 57 -9.09 1.02 -7.28
C LEU A 57 -8.91 1.51 -5.83
N HIS A 58 -9.64 2.55 -5.41
CA HIS A 58 -9.63 3.07 -4.05
C HIS A 58 -10.06 2.01 -3.03
N GLU A 59 -11.19 1.34 -3.25
CA GLU A 59 -11.71 0.30 -2.35
C GLU A 59 -10.71 -0.86 -2.20
N LEU A 60 -10.14 -1.34 -3.31
CA LEU A 60 -9.16 -2.43 -3.27
C LEU A 60 -7.86 -1.99 -2.56
N PHE A 61 -7.44 -0.74 -2.74
CA PHE A 61 -6.27 -0.20 -2.07
C PHE A 61 -6.47 -0.10 -0.55
N LEU A 62 -7.66 0.32 -0.11
CA LEU A 62 -8.03 0.32 1.31
C LEU A 62 -8.10 -1.10 1.89
N LEU A 63 -8.63 -2.06 1.13
CA LEU A 63 -8.65 -3.46 1.54
C LEU A 63 -7.22 -4.01 1.74
N ARG A 64 -6.31 -3.71 0.82
CA ARG A 64 -4.90 -4.07 0.99
C ARG A 64 -4.31 -3.44 2.23
N ASP A 65 -4.52 -2.14 2.45
CA ASP A 65 -4.00 -1.44 3.62
C ASP A 65 -4.55 -2.03 4.93
N TYR A 66 -5.83 -2.41 4.94
CA TYR A 66 -6.46 -3.10 6.06
C TYR A 66 -5.83 -4.47 6.32
N LEU A 67 -5.68 -5.30 5.28
CA LEU A 67 -5.05 -6.61 5.39
C LEU A 67 -3.59 -6.50 5.85
N GLN A 68 -2.83 -5.53 5.32
CA GLN A 68 -1.47 -5.26 5.79
C GLN A 68 -1.45 -4.81 7.24
N ALA A 69 -2.36 -3.94 7.68
CA ALA A 69 -2.38 -3.46 9.06
C ALA A 69 -2.85 -4.53 10.07
N HIS A 70 -3.79 -5.39 9.69
CA HIS A 70 -4.46 -6.33 10.58
C HIS A 70 -3.96 -7.77 10.50
N CYS A 71 -3.21 -8.13 9.45
CA CYS A 71 -2.61 -9.46 9.31
C CYS A 71 -1.09 -9.47 9.49
N ILE A 72 -0.49 -8.34 9.90
CA ILE A 72 0.83 -8.38 10.52
C ILE A 72 0.67 -9.10 11.86
N SER A 73 1.24 -10.30 11.97
CA SER A 73 1.36 -10.99 13.25
C SER A 73 2.10 -10.08 14.24
N GLU A 74 1.81 -10.20 15.54
CA GLU A 74 2.48 -9.40 16.58
C GLU A 74 4.02 -9.44 16.45
N HIS A 75 4.56 -10.57 16.00
CA HIS A 75 5.98 -10.74 15.66
C HIS A 75 6.43 -9.87 14.48
N GLY A 76 5.65 -9.83 13.39
CA GLY A 76 5.93 -8.95 12.25
C GLY A 76 5.90 -7.48 12.64
N ALA A 77 4.97 -7.07 13.51
CA ALA A 77 4.87 -5.68 13.98
C ALA A 77 6.09 -5.27 14.81
N GLN A 78 6.56 -6.18 15.67
CA GLN A 78 7.76 -5.96 16.47
C GLN A 78 9.02 -5.86 15.60
N GLU A 79 9.16 -6.72 14.59
CA GLU A 79 10.32 -6.67 13.69
C GLU A 79 10.31 -5.40 12.81
N CYS A 80 9.15 -4.98 12.30
CA CYS A 80 9.03 -3.71 11.59
C CYS A 80 9.41 -2.51 12.48
N ARG A 81 8.97 -2.49 13.74
CA ARG A 81 9.35 -1.44 14.70
C ARG A 81 10.85 -1.41 14.93
N ARG A 82 11.48 -2.57 15.12
CA ARG A 82 12.94 -2.69 15.31
C ARG A 82 13.71 -2.17 14.10
N LEU A 83 13.26 -2.49 12.88
CA LEU A 83 13.89 -2.03 11.64
C LEU A 83 13.78 -0.50 11.46
N LEU A 84 12.63 0.08 11.81
CA LEU A 84 12.41 1.53 11.79
C LEU A 84 13.31 2.25 12.79
N GLU A 85 13.39 1.78 14.04
CA GLU A 85 14.28 2.35 15.06
C GLU A 85 15.76 2.30 14.62
N HIS A 86 16.17 1.21 13.97
CA HIS A 86 17.51 1.10 13.39
C HIS A 86 17.74 2.06 12.20
N ALA A 87 16.73 2.28 11.36
CA ALA A 87 16.81 3.24 10.25
C ALA A 87 16.92 4.67 10.79
N ASP A 88 16.10 5.03 11.76
CA ASP A 88 16.11 6.35 12.41
C ASP A 88 17.43 6.61 13.12
N ALA A 89 17.98 5.61 13.84
CA ALA A 89 19.29 5.73 14.47
C ALA A 89 20.41 5.96 13.44
N ARG A 90 20.34 5.33 12.26
CA ARG A 90 21.31 5.57 11.18
C ARG A 90 21.16 6.96 10.58
N LEU A 91 19.94 7.45 10.43
CA LEU A 91 19.67 8.78 9.89
C LEU A 91 20.10 9.89 10.85
N ARG A 92 19.87 9.72 12.16
CA ARG A 92 20.40 10.61 13.22
C ARG A 92 21.92 10.69 13.21
N LYS A 93 22.61 9.55 13.04
CA LYS A 93 24.08 9.51 12.88
C LYS A 93 24.57 10.27 11.63
N ARG A 94 23.71 10.43 10.63
CA ARG A 94 23.98 11.20 9.40
C ARG A 94 23.55 12.67 9.49
N GLY A 95 23.07 13.12 10.66
CA GLY A 95 22.66 14.51 10.90
C GLY A 95 21.22 14.85 10.48
N PHE A 96 20.40 13.86 10.13
CA PHE A 96 18.97 14.08 9.87
C PHE A 96 18.19 14.02 11.20
N HIS A 97 17.41 15.07 11.47
CA HIS A 97 16.51 15.16 12.62
C HIS A 97 15.06 15.21 12.12
N PHE A 98 14.18 14.42 12.73
CA PHE A 98 12.74 14.33 12.45
C PHE A 98 11.97 14.70 13.70
#